data_AF-A0A0F9QC31-F1
#
_entry.id   AF-A0A0F9QC31-F1
#
_cell.length_a   1.000
_cell.length_b   1.000
_cell.length_c   1.000
_cell.angle_alpha   90.00
_cell.angle_beta   90.00
_cell.angle_gamma   90.00
#
_symmetry.space_group_name_H-M   'P 1'
#
loop_
_entity.id
_entity.type
_entity.pdbx_description
1 polymer ?
#
loop_
_entity_poly.entity_id
_entity_poly.type
_entity_poly.pdbx_seq_one_letter_code
_entity_poly.pdbx_strand_id
1 'polypeptide(L)'
;MKPLADRVVLRALPEEDVADMYGSLWLPQSAADEQRYMIGEVAFVGEGCELLPGLRVIHRQFHYVELPDDLRMFWEYDILAILKKGVDGMYTVVPLRNCLVVEELPPDAYEGKIILIEEQERSLRGTVLAVGPGLPLKEGGRMPMDVAEGDIVAFAKFAGTKLAIDGTEVLILDEDKVLAKLVEAE
;
A
#
# COMPACT_ATOMS: atom_id res chain seq x y z
N MET A 1 -1.57 -26.21 1.90
CA MET A 1 -0.15 -25.99 2.26
C MET A 1 -0.10 -25.31 3.63
N LYS A 2 0.92 -25.52 4.47
CA LYS A 2 1.10 -24.77 5.73
C LYS A 2 2.43 -24.00 5.67
N PRO A 3 2.40 -22.70 5.34
CA PRO A 3 3.61 -21.87 5.31
C PRO A 3 4.24 -21.77 6.71
N LEU A 4 5.55 -21.54 6.78
CA LEU A 4 6.26 -21.39 8.05
C LEU A 4 6.33 -19.90 8.45
N ALA A 5 6.32 -19.64 9.76
CA ALA A 5 6.53 -18.33 10.35
C ALA A 5 5.64 -17.23 9.74
N ASP A 6 6.24 -16.17 9.20
CA ASP A 6 5.63 -14.99 8.61
C ASP A 6 5.40 -15.13 7.09
N ARG A 7 5.27 -16.36 6.58
CA ARG A 7 4.99 -16.59 5.16
C ARG A 7 3.50 -16.54 4.88
N VAL A 8 3.15 -15.82 3.84
CA VAL A 8 1.78 -15.69 3.33
C VAL A 8 1.76 -16.24 1.91
N VAL A 9 0.78 -17.09 1.61
CA VAL A 9 0.58 -17.59 0.25
C VAL A 9 -0.68 -16.96 -0.31
N LEU A 10 -0.54 -16.29 -1.43
CA LEU A 10 -1.62 -15.67 -2.16
C LEU A 10 -1.99 -16.49 -3.40
N ARG A 11 -3.27 -16.48 -3.72
CA ARG A 11 -3.80 -16.87 -5.02
C ARG A 11 -3.97 -15.62 -5.88
N ALA A 12 -3.56 -15.69 -7.14
CA ALA A 12 -3.86 -14.64 -8.11
C ALA A 12 -5.38 -14.54 -8.34
N LEU A 13 -5.90 -13.32 -8.42
CA LEU A 13 -7.33 -13.11 -8.69
C LEU A 13 -7.63 -13.18 -10.20
N PRO A 14 -8.80 -13.71 -10.61
CA PRO A 14 -9.28 -13.72 -11.99
C PRO A 14 -9.45 -12.32 -12.61
N GLU A 15 -9.45 -12.25 -13.94
CA GLU A 15 -9.47 -10.97 -14.69
C GLU A 15 -10.56 -9.98 -14.27
N GLU A 16 -11.76 -10.50 -14.28
CA GLU A 16 -12.99 -9.86 -13.86
C GLU A 16 -12.99 -9.34 -12.41
N ASP A 17 -12.36 -10.06 -11.47
CA ASP A 17 -12.40 -9.78 -10.03
C ASP A 17 -11.50 -8.63 -9.58
N VAL A 18 -10.63 -8.17 -10.47
CA VAL A 18 -9.76 -7.01 -10.24
C VAL A 18 -10.19 -5.84 -11.12
N ALA A 19 -10.84 -6.12 -12.26
CA ALA A 19 -11.37 -5.08 -13.14
C ALA A 19 -12.44 -4.23 -12.44
N ASP A 20 -13.25 -4.82 -11.56
CA ASP A 20 -14.22 -4.07 -10.74
C ASP A 20 -13.53 -3.11 -9.74
N MET A 21 -12.29 -3.41 -9.33
CA MET A 21 -11.52 -2.62 -8.37
C MET A 21 -10.91 -1.35 -8.97
N TYR A 22 -10.62 -1.32 -10.28
CA TYR A 22 -10.03 -0.14 -10.94
C TYR A 22 -11.08 0.91 -11.36
N GLY A 23 -12.37 0.58 -11.28
CA GLY A 23 -13.45 1.43 -11.75
C GLY A 23 -13.41 1.67 -13.26
N SER A 24 -14.09 2.72 -13.75
CA SER A 24 -14.10 3.11 -15.16
C SER A 24 -12.84 3.87 -15.60
N LEU A 25 -11.79 3.90 -14.77
CA LEU A 25 -10.55 4.59 -15.11
C LEU A 25 -9.85 3.82 -16.23
N TRP A 26 -9.71 4.47 -17.39
CA TRP A 26 -8.97 3.89 -18.50
C TRP A 26 -7.47 3.94 -18.17
N LEU A 27 -6.94 2.82 -17.68
CA LEU A 27 -5.51 2.58 -17.61
C LEU A 27 -5.05 1.94 -18.94
N PRO A 28 -3.88 2.30 -19.48
CA PRO A 28 -3.25 1.52 -20.53
C PRO A 28 -3.14 0.05 -20.07
N GLN A 29 -3.41 -0.91 -20.97
CA GLN A 29 -3.44 -2.33 -20.62
C GLN A 29 -2.18 -2.78 -19.83
N SER A 30 -0.99 -2.32 -20.22
CA SER A 30 0.26 -2.67 -19.52
C SER A 30 0.30 -2.20 -18.06
N ALA A 31 -0.21 -1.00 -17.76
CA ALA A 31 -0.23 -0.46 -16.40
C ALA A 31 -1.33 -1.12 -15.55
N ALA A 32 -2.48 -1.42 -16.16
CA ALA A 32 -3.55 -2.18 -15.53
C ALA A 32 -3.08 -3.61 -15.17
N ASP A 33 -2.36 -4.26 -16.08
CA ASP A 33 -1.80 -5.59 -15.88
C ASP A 33 -0.76 -5.57 -14.74
N GLU A 34 0.17 -4.61 -14.74
CA GLU A 34 1.15 -4.46 -13.65
C GLU A 34 0.50 -4.24 -12.28
N GLN A 35 -0.50 -3.36 -12.19
CA GLN A 35 -1.21 -3.09 -10.94
C GLN A 35 -2.04 -4.30 -10.48
N ARG A 36 -2.65 -4.99 -11.44
CA ARG A 36 -3.41 -6.22 -11.20
C ARG A 36 -2.56 -7.28 -10.53
N TYR A 37 -1.30 -7.44 -10.95
CA TYR A 37 -0.41 -8.43 -10.33
C TYR A 37 -0.13 -8.17 -8.87
N MET A 38 -0.41 -6.96 -8.36
CA MET A 38 -0.17 -6.55 -6.98
C MET A 38 -1.37 -6.84 -6.06
N ILE A 39 -2.46 -7.42 -6.57
CA ILE A 39 -3.62 -7.81 -5.77
C ILE A 39 -3.76 -9.33 -5.77
N GLY A 40 -4.03 -9.90 -4.59
CA GLY A 40 -4.26 -11.33 -4.43
C GLY A 40 -5.18 -11.66 -3.27
N GLU A 41 -5.62 -12.91 -3.20
CA GLU A 41 -6.39 -13.44 -2.08
C GLU A 41 -5.51 -14.33 -1.21
N VAL A 42 -5.56 -14.16 0.11
CA VAL A 42 -4.80 -14.98 1.06
C VAL A 42 -5.34 -16.41 1.05
N ALA A 43 -4.55 -17.34 0.52
CA ALA A 43 -4.90 -18.76 0.47
C ALA A 43 -4.44 -19.50 1.74
N PHE A 44 -3.20 -19.24 2.18
CA PHE A 44 -2.62 -19.87 3.37
C PHE A 44 -1.75 -18.87 4.13
N VAL A 45 -1.72 -19.01 5.45
CA VAL A 45 -0.90 -18.18 6.34
C VAL A 45 -0.07 -19.06 7.26
N GLY A 46 1.16 -18.62 7.53
CA GLY A 46 1.98 -19.22 8.58
C GLY A 46 1.50 -18.81 9.96
N GLU A 47 1.95 -19.54 10.99
CA GLU A 47 1.53 -19.31 12.39
C GLU A 47 1.96 -17.96 12.96
N GLY A 48 2.93 -17.28 12.32
CA GLY A 48 3.43 -15.97 12.74
C GLY A 48 2.73 -14.79 12.08
N CYS A 49 1.76 -15.02 11.20
CA CYS A 49 1.05 -13.95 10.49
C CYS A 49 -0.19 -13.47 11.25
N GLU A 50 -0.50 -12.19 11.13
CA GLU A 50 -1.74 -11.57 11.61
C GLU A 50 -2.85 -11.64 10.56
N LEU A 51 -2.50 -11.93 9.29
CA LEU A 51 -3.44 -12.10 8.20
C LEU A 51 -4.27 -13.38 8.33
N LEU A 52 -5.49 -13.33 7.77
CA LEU A 52 -6.42 -14.44 7.72
C LEU A 52 -6.66 -14.90 6.27
N PRO A 53 -6.89 -16.21 6.04
CA PRO A 53 -7.32 -16.70 4.73
C PRO A 53 -8.62 -16.04 4.24
N GLY A 54 -8.74 -15.86 2.93
CA GLY A 54 -9.88 -15.22 2.25
C GLY A 54 -9.82 -13.68 2.19
N LEU A 55 -8.83 -13.06 2.84
CA LEU A 55 -8.63 -11.61 2.72
C LEU A 55 -8.07 -11.26 1.34
N ARG A 56 -8.64 -10.23 0.71
CA ARG A 56 -8.02 -9.57 -0.45
C ARG A 56 -6.96 -8.60 0.04
N VAL A 57 -5.76 -8.68 -0.53
CA VAL A 57 -4.61 -7.90 -0.08
C VAL A 57 -3.85 -7.30 -1.26
N ILE A 58 -3.20 -6.18 -0.98
CA ILE A 58 -2.24 -5.52 -1.87
C ILE A 58 -0.84 -5.92 -1.42
N HIS A 59 0.03 -6.25 -2.36
CA HIS A 59 1.42 -6.63 -2.10
C HIS A 59 2.39 -5.91 -3.05
N ARG A 60 3.68 -5.95 -2.74
CA ARG A 60 4.73 -5.39 -3.61
C ARG A 60 4.87 -6.19 -4.92
N GLN A 61 5.22 -5.51 -6.01
CA GLN A 61 5.20 -6.05 -7.38
C GLN A 61 6.10 -7.27 -7.62
N PHE A 62 7.23 -7.42 -6.91
CA PHE A 62 8.26 -8.41 -7.26
C PHE A 62 8.85 -9.21 -6.09
N HIS A 63 8.20 -9.22 -4.93
CA HIS A 63 8.75 -9.83 -3.72
C HIS A 63 8.05 -11.16 -3.40
N TYR A 64 8.13 -12.12 -4.33
CA TYR A 64 7.51 -13.43 -4.13
C TYR A 64 8.30 -14.59 -4.74
N VAL A 65 7.93 -15.78 -4.29
CA VAL A 65 8.31 -17.06 -4.88
C VAL A 65 7.09 -17.66 -5.55
N GLU A 66 7.21 -18.02 -6.83
CA GLU A 66 6.17 -18.75 -7.55
C GLU A 66 6.05 -20.18 -7.03
N LEU A 67 4.82 -20.62 -6.90
CA LEU A 67 4.44 -21.97 -6.49
C LEU A 67 3.51 -22.58 -7.56
N PRO A 68 3.34 -23.91 -7.58
CA PRO A 68 2.33 -24.55 -8.42
C PRO A 68 0.91 -24.02 -8.14
N ASP A 69 -0.01 -24.26 -9.08
CA ASP A 69 -1.43 -23.93 -8.97
C ASP A 69 -1.74 -22.42 -8.86
N ASP A 70 -0.95 -21.59 -9.57
CA ASP A 70 -1.06 -20.13 -9.62
C ASP A 70 -0.97 -19.46 -8.23
N LEU A 71 -0.18 -20.08 -7.35
CA LEU A 71 0.10 -19.61 -6.02
C LEU A 71 1.42 -18.83 -5.99
N ARG A 72 1.48 -17.82 -5.12
CA ARG A 72 2.67 -17.01 -4.88
C ARG A 72 2.90 -16.88 -3.39
N MET A 73 4.13 -17.09 -2.94
CA MET A 73 4.51 -16.98 -1.53
C MET A 73 5.28 -15.69 -1.27
N PHE A 74 4.88 -14.98 -0.23
CA PHE A 74 5.43 -13.70 0.19
C PHE A 74 5.90 -13.79 1.64
N TRP A 75 6.81 -12.90 2.03
CA TRP A 75 6.88 -12.49 3.42
C TRP A 75 5.66 -11.65 3.76
N GLU A 76 5.18 -11.72 4.99
CA GLU A 76 4.10 -10.86 5.44
C GLU A 76 4.46 -9.39 5.26
N TYR A 77 5.75 -9.03 5.43
CA TYR A 77 6.28 -7.67 5.21
C TYR A 77 6.01 -7.11 3.80
N ASP A 78 5.80 -7.97 2.81
CA ASP A 78 5.50 -7.56 1.43
C ASP A 78 4.02 -7.35 1.17
N ILE A 79 3.16 -7.70 2.13
CA ILE A 79 1.72 -7.39 2.11
C ILE A 79 1.52 -6.00 2.71
N LEU A 80 1.05 -5.07 1.91
CA LEU A 80 0.99 -3.63 2.24
C LEU A 80 -0.34 -3.23 2.87
N ALA A 81 -1.45 -3.79 2.38
CA ALA A 81 -2.78 -3.39 2.79
C ALA A 81 -3.82 -4.50 2.58
N ILE A 82 -4.92 -4.44 3.32
CA ILE A 82 -6.14 -5.23 3.08
C ILE A 82 -7.12 -4.39 2.28
N LEU A 83 -7.75 -4.99 1.28
CA LEU A 83 -8.88 -4.42 0.55
C LEU A 83 -10.19 -4.89 1.17
N LYS A 84 -10.95 -3.96 1.75
CA LYS A 84 -12.29 -4.24 2.29
C LYS A 84 -13.34 -3.69 1.36
N LYS A 85 -14.25 -4.54 0.89
CA LYS A 85 -15.42 -4.11 0.11
C LYS A 85 -16.53 -3.69 1.07
N GLY A 86 -16.95 -2.43 0.99
CA GLY A 86 -18.09 -1.87 1.71
C GLY A 86 -19.42 -2.40 1.20
N VAL A 87 -20.49 -2.10 1.93
CA VAL A 87 -21.87 -2.48 1.56
C VAL A 87 -22.35 -1.71 0.31
N ASP A 88 -21.78 -0.52 0.10
CA ASP A 88 -21.94 0.31 -1.10
C ASP A 88 -21.19 -0.24 -2.33
N GLY A 89 -20.36 -1.27 -2.15
CA GLY A 89 -19.54 -1.86 -3.20
C GLY A 89 -18.19 -1.19 -3.41
N MET A 90 -17.87 -0.12 -2.69
CA MET A 90 -16.58 0.56 -2.77
C MET A 90 -15.51 -0.17 -1.95
N TYR A 91 -14.27 -0.11 -2.39
CA TYR A 91 -13.10 -0.69 -1.73
C TYR A 91 -12.41 0.35 -0.85
N THR A 92 -12.24 0.00 0.43
CA THR A 92 -11.39 0.74 1.36
C THR A 92 -10.04 0.04 1.49
N VAL A 93 -8.97 0.83 1.33
CA VAL A 93 -7.59 0.38 1.55
C VAL A 93 -7.25 0.51 3.03
N VAL A 94 -7.04 -0.62 3.70
CA VAL A 94 -6.63 -0.65 5.10
C VAL A 94 -5.13 -0.98 5.16
N PRO A 95 -4.25 0.01 5.35
CA PRO A 95 -2.81 -0.23 5.41
C PRO A 95 -2.42 -1.11 6.61
N LEU A 96 -1.39 -1.92 6.43
CA LEU A 96 -0.88 -2.84 7.45
C LEU A 96 0.43 -2.35 8.04
N ARG A 97 0.72 -2.75 9.28
CA ARG A 97 1.95 -2.38 10.01
C ARG A 97 2.25 -0.87 9.90
N ASN A 98 3.44 -0.50 9.44
CA ASN A 98 3.87 0.88 9.22
C ASN A 98 3.60 1.38 7.79
N CYS A 99 2.72 0.75 7.03
CA CYS A 99 2.29 1.30 5.76
C CYS A 99 1.32 2.46 5.99
N LEU A 100 1.29 3.40 5.04
CA LEU A 100 0.33 4.49 4.97
C LEU A 100 -0.16 4.64 3.54
N VAL A 101 -1.38 5.15 3.39
CA VAL A 101 -2.00 5.47 2.11
C VAL A 101 -1.96 6.97 1.93
N VAL A 102 -1.53 7.43 0.76
CA VAL A 102 -1.33 8.84 0.44
C VAL A 102 -1.99 9.17 -0.88
N GLU A 103 -2.66 10.31 -0.93
CA GLU A 103 -3.06 10.99 -2.17
C GLU A 103 -1.96 11.98 -2.56
N GLU A 104 -1.34 11.78 -3.72
CA GLU A 104 -0.28 12.66 -4.21
C GLU A 104 -0.85 14.04 -4.57
N LEU A 105 -0.23 15.10 -4.07
CA LEU A 105 -0.61 16.47 -4.38
C LEU A 105 -0.02 16.91 -5.72
N PRO A 106 -0.73 17.76 -6.47
CA PRO A 106 -0.25 18.21 -7.77
C PRO A 106 0.95 19.17 -7.61
N PRO A 107 1.83 19.28 -8.63
CA PRO A 107 3.10 20.01 -8.48
C PRO A 107 3.00 21.52 -8.19
N ASP A 108 1.86 22.12 -8.49
CA ASP A 108 1.53 23.53 -8.25
C ASP A 108 1.15 23.80 -6.78
N ALA A 109 0.76 22.79 -6.01
CA ALA A 109 0.51 22.89 -4.57
C ALA A 109 1.80 23.15 -3.74
N TYR A 110 2.94 23.29 -4.41
CA TYR A 110 4.25 23.45 -3.78
C TYR A 110 4.67 24.91 -3.53
N GLU A 111 3.97 25.90 -4.09
CA GLU A 111 4.31 27.32 -3.98
C GLU A 111 4.17 27.85 -2.54
N GLY A 112 5.18 28.59 -2.06
CA GLY A 112 5.18 29.27 -0.76
C GLY A 112 5.76 28.50 0.44
N LYS A 113 6.02 27.19 0.31
CA LYS A 113 6.60 26.38 1.40
C LYS A 113 8.12 26.27 1.22
N ILE A 114 8.88 27.13 1.93
CA ILE A 114 10.35 27.19 1.86
C ILE A 114 10.95 25.83 2.23
N ILE A 115 11.66 25.21 1.29
CA ILE A 115 12.72 24.24 1.59
C ILE A 115 13.94 24.68 0.78
N LEU A 116 14.87 25.33 1.46
CA LEU A 116 16.22 25.52 0.97
C LEU A 116 16.91 24.15 1.03
N ILE A 117 17.41 23.67 -0.11
CA ILE A 117 18.72 23.05 -0.37
C ILE A 117 18.56 22.29 -1.71
N GLU A 118 18.95 22.97 -2.79
CA GLU A 118 19.42 22.43 -4.07
C GLU A 118 18.77 21.12 -4.58
N GLU A 119 17.74 21.22 -5.43
CA GLU A 119 17.39 20.35 -6.58
C GLU A 119 17.74 18.82 -6.59
N GLN A 120 17.87 18.11 -5.47
CA GLN A 120 18.10 16.67 -5.48
C GLN A 120 16.78 15.90 -5.48
N GLU A 121 16.35 15.55 -6.70
CA GLU A 121 15.25 14.63 -7.06
C GLU A 121 13.88 15.01 -6.47
N ARG A 122 13.14 15.93 -7.12
CA ARG A 122 11.78 16.41 -6.75
C ARG A 122 11.04 15.42 -5.84
N SER A 123 11.19 15.62 -4.53
CA SER A 123 10.39 14.92 -3.54
C SER A 123 8.94 15.24 -3.83
N LEU A 124 8.10 14.21 -3.77
CA LEU A 124 6.68 14.34 -3.97
C LEU A 124 6.05 14.70 -2.63
N ARG A 125 4.89 15.35 -2.66
CA ARG A 125 4.10 15.60 -1.45
C ARG A 125 2.74 14.95 -1.61
N GLY A 126 2.13 14.62 -0.49
CA GLY A 126 0.80 14.03 -0.49
C GLY A 126 0.12 14.16 0.86
N THR A 127 -1.20 14.03 0.82
CA THR A 127 -2.04 14.00 2.01
C THR A 127 -2.22 12.56 2.46
N VAL A 128 -1.98 12.28 3.74
CA VAL A 128 -2.19 10.95 4.33
C VAL A 128 -3.69 10.68 4.43
N LEU A 129 -4.15 9.64 3.75
CA LEU A 129 -5.55 9.19 3.76
C LEU A 129 -5.84 8.16 4.85
N ALA A 130 -4.87 7.29 5.13
CA ALA A 130 -4.99 6.23 6.13
C ALA A 130 -3.61 5.83 6.65
N VAL A 131 -3.51 5.44 7.91
CA VAL A 131 -2.28 4.94 8.52
C VAL A 131 -2.47 3.53 9.07
N GLY A 132 -1.43 2.71 8.92
CA GLY A 132 -1.41 1.38 9.48
C GLY A 132 -1.32 1.40 11.01
N PRO A 133 -1.54 0.26 11.68
CA PRO A 133 -1.55 0.18 13.12
C PRO A 133 -0.14 0.26 13.76
N GLY A 134 0.92 0.31 12.95
CA GLY A 134 2.32 0.30 13.40
C GLY A 134 2.96 -1.08 13.42
N LEU A 135 4.30 -1.10 13.46
CA LEU A 135 5.10 -2.34 13.50
C LEU A 135 4.89 -3.09 14.83
N PRO A 136 4.77 -4.42 14.81
CA PRO A 136 4.65 -5.21 16.04
C PRO A 136 5.94 -5.14 16.86
N LEU A 137 5.81 -4.99 18.18
CA LEU A 137 6.92 -5.02 19.13
C LEU A 137 7.12 -6.43 19.69
N LYS A 138 8.37 -6.79 20.03
CA LYS A 138 8.69 -8.10 20.61
C LYS A 138 8.01 -8.37 21.94
N GLU A 139 7.77 -7.33 22.73
CA GLU A 139 7.16 -7.41 24.06
C GLU A 139 5.62 -7.38 24.01
N GLY A 140 5.04 -7.37 22.80
CA GLY A 140 3.62 -7.13 22.57
C GLY A 140 3.31 -5.66 22.29
N GLY A 141 2.13 -5.40 21.73
CA GLY A 141 1.75 -4.07 21.26
C GLY A 141 2.41 -3.70 19.92
N ARG A 142 2.32 -2.41 19.57
CA ARG A 142 2.82 -1.86 18.30
C ARG A 142 3.59 -0.58 18.53
N MET A 143 4.59 -0.33 17.68
CA MET A 143 5.26 0.95 17.58
C MET A 143 4.27 1.95 16.96
N PRO A 144 3.95 3.07 17.62
CA PRO A 144 3.03 4.05 17.08
C PRO A 144 3.59 4.67 15.80
N MET A 145 2.69 5.07 14.90
CA MET A 145 3.03 5.87 13.74
C MET A 145 3.31 7.32 14.16
N ASP A 146 4.32 7.95 13.56
CA ASP A 146 4.64 9.36 13.70
C ASP A 146 3.77 10.25 12.78
N VAL A 147 3.10 9.63 11.80
CA VAL A 147 2.14 10.25 10.87
C VAL A 147 0.70 9.88 11.22
N ALA A 148 -0.24 10.78 10.93
CA ALA A 148 -1.67 10.58 11.10
C ALA A 148 -2.47 10.96 9.85
N GLU A 149 -3.71 10.51 9.78
CA GLU A 149 -4.66 10.92 8.73
C GLU A 149 -4.79 12.45 8.67
N GLY A 150 -4.77 13.01 7.45
CA GLY A 150 -4.81 14.45 7.20
C GLY A 150 -3.45 15.15 7.22
N ASP A 151 -2.37 14.48 7.65
CA ASP A 151 -1.03 15.06 7.58
C ASP A 151 -0.58 15.24 6.12
N ILE A 152 0.18 16.31 5.87
CA ILE A 152 0.88 16.50 4.60
C ILE A 152 2.32 16.02 4.77
N VAL A 153 2.74 15.07 3.95
CA VAL A 153 4.07 14.45 4.02
C VAL A 153 4.84 14.64 2.72
N ALA A 154 6.17 14.71 2.83
CA ALA A 154 7.09 14.65 1.70
C ALA A 154 7.78 13.28 1.66
N PHE A 155 7.94 12.72 0.46
CA PHE A 155 8.55 11.41 0.24
C PHE A 155 9.37 11.40 -1.06
N ALA A 156 10.29 10.44 -1.18
CA ALA A 156 11.15 10.33 -2.36
C ALA A 156 10.34 9.94 -3.61
N LYS A 157 10.80 10.36 -4.78
CA LYS A 157 10.26 9.88 -6.05
C LYS A 157 10.44 8.36 -6.13
N PHE A 158 9.39 7.63 -6.53
CA PHE A 158 9.34 6.16 -6.53
C PHE A 158 9.29 5.51 -5.14
N ALA A 159 9.03 6.26 -4.07
CA ALA A 159 8.70 5.68 -2.78
C ALA A 159 7.30 5.05 -2.83
N GLY A 160 7.23 3.73 -2.67
CA GLY A 160 5.97 3.02 -2.49
C GLY A 160 5.40 2.37 -3.75
N THR A 161 4.12 2.04 -3.68
CA THR A 161 3.36 1.29 -4.66
C THR A 161 2.12 2.08 -5.06
N LYS A 162 2.03 2.45 -6.34
CA LYS A 162 0.91 3.24 -6.88
C LYS A 162 -0.14 2.32 -7.48
N LEU A 163 -1.40 2.49 -7.06
CA LEU A 163 -2.55 1.71 -7.51
C LEU A 163 -3.74 2.62 -7.73
N ALA A 164 -4.55 2.34 -8.74
CA ALA A 164 -5.88 2.92 -8.84
C ALA A 164 -6.90 2.01 -8.16
N ILE A 165 -7.75 2.57 -7.29
CA ILE A 165 -8.80 1.83 -6.58
C ILE A 165 -10.06 2.68 -6.63
N ASP A 166 -11.15 2.09 -7.14
CA ASP A 166 -12.42 2.75 -7.46
C ASP A 166 -12.27 4.03 -8.30
N GLY A 167 -11.27 4.05 -9.19
CA GLY A 167 -10.95 5.20 -10.03
C GLY A 167 -10.16 6.32 -9.34
N THR A 168 -9.76 6.14 -8.09
CA THR A 168 -8.86 7.05 -7.36
C THR A 168 -7.44 6.49 -7.34
N GLU A 169 -6.45 7.29 -7.74
CA GLU A 169 -5.05 6.91 -7.61
C GLU A 169 -4.58 7.10 -6.16
N VAL A 170 -4.04 6.04 -5.58
CA VAL A 170 -3.43 6.07 -4.25
C VAL A 170 -1.99 5.57 -4.31
N LEU A 171 -1.17 6.11 -3.40
CA LEU A 171 0.19 5.66 -3.16
C LEU A 171 0.27 5.00 -1.79
N ILE A 172 0.73 3.76 -1.75
CA ILE A 172 0.98 3.04 -0.50
C ILE A 172 2.49 2.99 -0.27
N LEU A 173 2.97 3.55 0.83
CA LEU A 173 4.38 3.51 1.20
C LEU A 173 4.53 3.14 2.67
N ASP A 174 5.74 2.74 3.04
CA ASP A 174 6.12 2.54 4.42
C ASP A 174 6.49 3.89 5.05
N GLU A 175 6.26 4.02 6.35
CA GLU A 175 6.58 5.23 7.12
C GLU A 175 8.06 5.60 7.03
N ASP A 176 8.97 4.62 6.89
CA ASP A 176 10.40 4.86 6.75
C ASP A 176 10.77 5.56 5.43
N LYS A 177 9.84 5.64 4.46
CA LYS A 177 10.00 6.39 3.21
C LYS A 177 9.46 7.82 3.29
N VAL A 178 8.83 8.19 4.40
CA VAL A 178 8.44 9.58 4.68
C VAL A 178 9.69 10.35 5.09
N LEU A 179 10.01 11.41 4.34
CA LEU A 179 11.18 12.25 4.59
C LEU A 179 10.88 13.34 5.64
N ALA A 180 9.67 13.89 5.60
CA ALA A 180 9.24 14.93 6.53
C ALA A 180 7.72 15.06 6.58
N LYS A 181 7.21 15.43 7.77
CA LYS A 181 5.87 16.01 7.95
C LYS A 181 5.96 17.53 7.72
N LEU A 182 5.11 18.06 6.84
CA LEU A 182 5.08 19.47 6.53
C LEU A 182 4.09 20.18 7.44
N VAL A 183 4.61 20.97 8.38
CA VAL A 183 3.83 21.84 9.25
C VAL A 183 3.75 23.23 8.64
N GLU A 184 2.57 23.86 8.70
CA GLU A 184 2.46 25.28 8.39
C GLU A 184 3.07 26.06 9.56
N ALA A 185 3.92 27.05 9.24
CA ALA A 185 4.44 27.95 10.26
C ALA A 185 3.30 28.89 10.68
N GLU A 186 2.92 28.84 11.95
CA GLU A 186 2.05 29.84 12.59
C GLU A 186 2.73 31.22 12.66
#